data_AF-A3RLU0-F1
#
_entry.id   AF-A3RLU0-F1
#
_cell.length_a   1.000
_cell.length_b   1.000
_cell.length_c   1.000
_cell.angle_alpha   90.00
_cell.angle_beta   90.00
_cell.angle_gamma   90.00
#
_symmetry.space_group_name_H-M   'P 1'
#
loop_
_entity.id
_entity.type
_entity.pdbx_description
1 polymer ?
#
loop_
_entity_poly.entity_id
_entity_poly.type
_entity_poly.pdbx_seq_one_letter_code
_entity_poly.pdbx_strand_id
1 'polypeptide(L)'
;RVTFGNRTVSNGCELKPSMVAQQPRVEVGGNEMRTFYTLVMVDPDAPSPSDPNLREYLHWLVTDIPGTTGASFGQEVMCYESPRPTMGIHRFVLVLF
;
A
#
# COMPACT_ATOMS: atom_id res chain seq x y z
N ARG A 1 -0.06 10.80 2.05
CA ARG A 1 1.40 10.71 1.82
C ARG A 1 1.88 9.33 2.26
N VAL A 2 2.73 8.69 1.46
CA VAL A 2 3.28 7.34 1.75
C VAL A 2 4.80 7.41 1.78
N THR A 3 5.44 6.83 2.79
CA THR A 3 6.90 6.82 2.95
C THR A 3 7.42 5.45 3.39
N PHE A 4 8.46 4.94 2.71
CA PHE A 4 9.25 3.78 3.15
C PHE A 4 10.60 4.27 3.67
N GLY A 5 10.85 4.11 4.98
CA GLY A 5 11.99 4.74 5.65
C GLY A 5 11.98 6.26 5.41
N ASN A 6 13.07 6.78 4.84
CA ASN A 6 13.22 8.21 4.55
C ASN A 6 12.76 8.59 3.12
N ARG A 7 12.20 7.65 2.34
CA ARG A 7 11.83 7.88 0.94
C ARG A 7 10.31 8.04 0.80
N THR A 8 9.89 9.21 0.32
CA THR A 8 8.50 9.43 -0.09
C THR A 8 8.23 8.74 -1.42
N VAL A 9 7.09 8.05 -1.50
CA VAL A 9 6.62 7.38 -2.71
C VAL A 9 5.98 8.40 -3.63
N SER A 10 6.32 8.33 -4.92
CA SER A 10 5.64 9.03 -6.00
C SER A 10 5.19 8.02 -7.06
N ASN A 11 4.17 8.39 -7.85
CA ASN A 11 3.65 7.50 -8.89
C ASN A 11 4.76 7.09 -9.87
N GLY A 12 4.88 5.78 -10.10
CA GLY A 12 5.89 5.20 -11.00
C GLY A 12 7.31 5.14 -10.43
N CYS A 13 7.54 5.51 -9.16
CA CYS A 13 8.89 5.41 -8.59
C CYS A 13 9.29 3.94 -8.39
N GLU A 14 10.50 3.57 -8.80
CA GLU A 14 11.01 2.21 -8.60
C GLU A 14 11.56 2.05 -7.17
N LEU A 15 11.15 0.96 -6.50
CA LEU A 15 11.58 0.57 -5.17
C LEU A 15 12.08 -0.88 -5.21
N LYS A 16 13.25 -1.13 -4.62
CA LYS A 16 13.77 -2.50 -4.48
C LYS A 16 12.95 -3.25 -3.41
N PRO A 17 12.76 -4.57 -3.53
CA PRO A 17 12.06 -5.37 -2.51
C PRO A 17 12.59 -5.17 -1.09
N SER A 18 13.91 -4.98 -0.93
CA SER A 18 14.53 -4.71 0.37
C SER A 18 14.09 -3.39 1.01
N MET A 19 13.69 -2.39 0.22
CA MET A 19 13.22 -1.09 0.71
C MET A 19 11.78 -1.15 1.23
N VAL A 20 11.02 -2.14 0.77
CA VAL A 20 9.59 -2.33 1.09
C VAL A 20 9.37 -3.58 1.96
N ALA A 21 10.42 -4.06 2.62
CA ALA A 21 10.35 -5.22 3.51
C ALA A 21 9.48 -4.96 4.76
N GLN A 22 9.38 -3.69 5.17
CA GLN A 22 8.54 -3.23 6.27
C GLN A 22 7.42 -2.35 5.73
N GLN A 23 6.28 -2.33 6.41
CA GLN A 23 5.13 -1.52 5.99
C GLN A 23 5.48 -0.03 5.88
N PRO A 24 4.90 0.70 4.93
CA PRO A 24 5.14 2.13 4.84
C PRO A 24 4.43 2.89 5.96
N ARG A 25 4.96 4.05 6.30
CA ARG A 25 4.17 5.06 7.03
C ARG A 25 3.23 5.73 6.03
N VAL A 26 1.93 5.68 6.33
CA VAL A 26 0.89 6.32 5.53
C VAL A 26 0.20 7.38 6.38
N GLU A 27 0.20 8.60 5.87
CA GLU A 27 -0.51 9.74 6.43
C GLU A 27 -1.65 10.12 5.50
N VAL A 28 -2.84 10.26 6.06
CA VAL A 28 -4.06 10.57 5.34
C VAL A 28 -4.45 12.02 5.64
N GLY A 29 -4.87 12.75 4.60
CA GLY A 29 -5.38 14.11 4.75
C GLY A 29 -6.81 14.11 5.30
N GLY A 30 -7.56 15.15 4.94
CA GLY A 30 -8.95 15.35 5.38
C GLY A 30 -9.09 16.64 6.17
N ASN A 31 -10.33 17.08 6.34
CA ASN A 31 -10.65 18.33 7.03
C ASN A 31 -11.07 18.09 8.49
N GLU A 32 -11.58 16.89 8.80
CA GLU A 32 -12.20 16.58 10.09
C GLU A 32 -11.92 15.12 10.49
N MET A 33 -11.87 14.85 11.79
CA MET A 33 -11.66 13.50 12.34
C MET A 33 -12.91 12.60 12.32
N ARG A 34 -14.02 13.08 11.74
CA ARG A 34 -15.30 12.34 11.64
C ARG A 34 -15.40 11.50 10.38
N THR A 35 -14.55 11.78 9.39
CA THR A 35 -14.44 10.98 8.17
C THR A 35 -13.43 9.87 8.41
N PHE A 36 -13.79 8.66 8.01
CA PHE A 36 -12.94 7.48 8.09
C PHE A 36 -12.57 7.04 6.69
N TYR A 37 -11.33 6.59 6.54
CA TYR A 37 -10.79 6.13 5.27
C TYR A 37 -10.40 4.66 5.32
N THR A 38 -10.44 4.02 4.16
CA THR A 38 -9.90 2.67 3.96
C THR A 38 -8.70 2.74 3.02
N LEU A 39 -7.59 2.14 3.44
CA LEU A 39 -6.37 1.98 2.65
C LEU A 39 -6.26 0.55 2.16
N VAL A 40 -6.03 0.40 0.86
CA VAL A 40 -5.82 -0.89 0.19
C VAL A 40 -4.49 -0.86 -0.54
N MET A 41 -3.65 -1.89 -0.37
CA MET A 41 -2.45 -2.11 -1.19
C MET A 41 -2.58 -3.39 -2.00
N VAL A 42 -2.45 -3.30 -3.31
CA VAL A 42 -2.59 -4.43 -4.24
C VAL A 42 -1.46 -4.51 -5.27
N ASP A 43 -1.21 -5.73 -5.74
CA ASP A 43 -0.40 -6.05 -6.91
C ASP A 43 -1.31 -6.55 -8.05
N PRO A 44 -1.56 -5.73 -9.09
CA PRO A 44 -2.37 -6.11 -10.25
C PRO A 44 -1.58 -6.94 -11.27
N ASP A 45 -0.29 -7.18 -11.04
CA ASP A 45 0.63 -7.85 -11.95
C ASP A 45 1.01 -9.26 -11.46
N ALA A 46 0.37 -9.80 -10.42
CA ALA A 46 0.68 -11.14 -9.91
C ALA A 46 0.17 -12.29 -10.82
N PRO A 47 0.95 -13.39 -11.02
CA PRO A 47 2.33 -13.60 -10.58
C PRO A 47 3.39 -12.97 -11.50
N SER A 48 3.00 -12.53 -12.70
CA SER A 48 3.86 -11.75 -13.60
C SER A 48 3.02 -10.76 -14.42
N PRO A 49 3.58 -9.59 -14.81
CA PRO A 49 2.85 -8.60 -15.59
C PRO A 49 2.39 -9.11 -16.97
N SER A 50 3.07 -10.12 -17.52
CA SER A 50 2.75 -10.72 -18.82
C SER A 50 1.65 -11.79 -18.76
N ASP A 51 1.47 -12.44 -17.61
CA ASP A 51 0.41 -13.41 -17.35
C ASP A 51 -0.15 -13.19 -15.93
N PRO A 52 -0.96 -12.13 -15.73
CA PRO A 52 -1.40 -11.70 -14.40
C PRO A 52 -2.67 -12.44 -13.96
N ASN A 53 -2.65 -13.78 -13.96
CA ASN A 53 -3.83 -14.60 -13.65
C ASN A 53 -4.21 -14.66 -12.16
N LEU A 54 -3.35 -14.17 -11.26
CA LEU A 54 -3.63 -14.01 -9.82
C LEU A 54 -3.97 -12.57 -9.43
N ARG A 55 -4.18 -11.68 -10.40
CA ARG A 55 -4.55 -10.29 -10.13
C ARG A 55 -5.96 -10.19 -9.53
N GLU A 56 -6.24 -9.27 -8.61
CA GLU A 56 -5.30 -8.43 -7.85
C GLU A 56 -4.87 -9.16 -6.57
N TYR A 57 -3.58 -9.21 -6.29
CA TYR A 57 -3.09 -9.80 -5.04
C TYR A 57 -3.12 -8.73 -3.93
N LEU A 58 -3.85 -9.00 -2.87
CA LEU A 58 -4.02 -8.09 -1.73
C LEU A 58 -2.82 -8.18 -0.78
N HIS A 59 -2.05 -7.10 -0.68
CA HIS A 59 -0.87 -7.00 0.19
C HIS A 59 -1.15 -6.36 1.55
N TRP A 60 -2.12 -5.45 1.63
CA TRP A 60 -2.40 -4.73 2.88
C TRP A 60 -3.81 -4.15 2.86
N LEU A 61 -4.54 -4.27 3.99
CA LEU A 61 -5.86 -3.66 4.15
C LEU A 61 -5.99 -3.06 5.55
N VAL A 62 -6.22 -1.75 5.60
CA VAL A 62 -6.47 -1.01 6.83
C VAL A 62 -7.76 -0.23 6.68
N THR A 63 -8.73 -0.47 7.56
CA THR A 63 -10.02 0.24 7.60
C THR A 63 -10.03 1.27 8.73
N ASP A 64 -11.10 2.07 8.77
CA ASP A 64 -11.40 2.94 9.90
C ASP A 64 -10.26 3.90 10.28
N ILE A 65 -9.48 4.37 9.30
CA ILE A 65 -8.43 5.35 9.51
C ILE A 65 -9.08 6.72 9.71
N PRO A 66 -8.98 7.35 10.90
CA PRO A 66 -9.54 8.68 11.09
C PRO A 66 -8.86 9.70 10.18
N GLY A 67 -9.64 10.62 9.59
CA GLY A 67 -9.10 11.72 8.81
C GLY A 67 -8.06 12.53 9.57
N THR A 68 -7.11 13.14 8.85
CA THR A 68 -5.94 13.89 9.37
C THR A 68 -4.88 13.04 10.10
N THR A 69 -5.07 11.72 10.20
CA THR A 69 -4.13 10.82 10.89
C THR A 69 -3.34 9.94 9.89
N GLY A 70 -3.18 8.65 10.17
CA GLY A 70 -2.44 7.71 9.34
C GLY A 70 -2.86 6.27 9.61
N ALA A 71 -2.38 5.34 8.78
CA ALA A 71 -2.80 3.93 8.82
C ALA A 71 -2.57 3.26 10.20
N SER A 72 -1.61 3.73 11.00
CA SER A 72 -1.37 3.23 12.36
C SER A 72 -2.51 3.50 13.36
N PHE A 73 -3.46 4.39 13.02
CA PHE A 73 -4.63 4.71 13.84
C PHE A 73 -5.91 4.01 13.37
N GLY A 74 -5.85 3.30 12.23
CA GLY A 74 -6.96 2.50 11.73
C GLY A 74 -6.91 1.07 12.27
N GLN A 75 -7.84 0.25 11.78
CA GLN A 75 -7.90 -1.18 12.04
C GLN A 75 -7.21 -1.95 10.90
N GLU A 76 -6.12 -2.65 11.20
CA GLU A 76 -5.47 -3.54 10.24
C GLU A 76 -6.28 -4.84 10.12
N VAL A 77 -6.93 -5.03 8.96
CA VAL A 77 -7.77 -6.20 8.67
C VAL A 77 -6.96 -7.29 7.96
N MET A 78 -6.05 -6.88 7.07
CA MET A 78 -5.05 -7.76 6.47
C MET A 78 -3.68 -7.17 6.75
N CYS A 79 -2.82 -7.93 7.44
CA CYS A 79 -1.47 -7.52 7.78
C CYS A 79 -0.64 -7.24 6.52
N TYR A 80 0.26 -6.27 6.62
CA TYR A 80 1.18 -5.95 5.53
C TYR A 80 2.03 -7.17 5.12
N GLU A 81 1.88 -7.61 3.88
CA GLU A 81 2.75 -8.59 3.25
C GLU A 81 3.77 -7.88 2.34
N SER A 82 5.06 -8.04 2.65
CA SER A 82 6.14 -7.43 1.87
C SER A 82 6.12 -7.85 0.39
N PRO A 83 6.18 -6.92 -0.57
CA PRO A 83 6.36 -7.23 -2.00
C PRO A 83 7.55 -8.15 -2.28
N ARG A 84 7.29 -9.29 -2.93
CA ARG A 84 8.32 -10.27 -3.36
C ARG A 84 8.07 -10.78 -4.79
N PRO A 85 8.04 -9.88 -5.79
CA PRO A 85 7.84 -10.30 -7.17
C PRO A 85 8.99 -11.21 -7.62
N THR A 86 8.64 -12.34 -8.23
CA THR A 86 9.62 -13.33 -8.72
C THR A 86 9.92 -13.17 -10.21
N MET A 87 9.02 -12.54 -10.99
CA MET A 87 9.15 -12.42 -12.45
C MET A 87 8.63 -11.07 -12.95
N GLY A 88 9.50 -10.30 -13.62
CA GLY A 88 9.14 -9.01 -14.19
C GLY A 88 9.08 -7.87 -13.16
N ILE A 89 8.62 -6.70 -13.61
CA ILE A 89 8.49 -5.50 -12.78
C ILE A 89 7.01 -5.31 -12.45
N HIS A 90 6.67 -5.42 -11.17
CA HIS A 90 5.29 -5.31 -10.68
C HIS A 90 4.99 -3.89 -10.21
N ARG A 91 3.74 -3.48 -10.41
CA ARG A 91 3.18 -2.25 -9.84
C ARG A 91 2.58 -2.59 -8.49
N PHE A 92 2.87 -1.77 -7.49
CA PHE A 92 2.19 -1.85 -6.20
C PHE A 92 1.36 -0.59 -6.02
N VAL A 93 0.05 -0.77 -5.94
CA VAL A 93 -0.92 0.33 -5.94
C VAL A 93 -1.46 0.49 -4.54
N LEU A 94 -1.33 1.70 -3.98
CA LEU A 94 -2.05 2.09 -2.77
C LEU A 94 -3.25 2.94 -3.17
N VAL A 95 -4.44 2.52 -2.74
CA VAL A 95 -5.72 3.21 -2.99
C VAL A 95 -6.32 3.60 -1.64
N LEU A 96 -6.83 4.83 -1.57
CA LEU A 96 -7.53 5.35 -0.40
C LEU A 96 -8.98 5.65 -0.79
N PHE A 97 -9.92 5.13 0.00
CA PHE A 97 -11.37 5.39 -0.11
C PHE A 97 -11.86 6.16 1.10
#